data_AF-A0A239AIL4-F1
#
_entry.id   AF-A0A239AIL4-F1
#
_cell.length_a   1.000
_cell.length_b   1.000
_cell.length_c   1.000
_cell.angle_alpha   90.00
_cell.angle_beta   90.00
_cell.angle_gamma   90.00
#
_symmetry.space_group_name_H-M   'P 1'
#
loop_
_entity.id
_entity.type
_entity.pdbx_description
1 polymer ?
#
loop_
_entity_poly.entity_id
_entity_poly.type
_entity_poly.pdbx_seq_one_letter_code
_entity_poly.pdbx_strand_id
1 'polypeptide(L)'
;MSYLDATVDVYKEAALTPDVGLCCTTNPIWELPGLKIPRIMQEMNYGCGSTVNARDLTNEPKMLYVGVGGGMELLQFAYFNRNKGGVVGVDVVDEMLEASRVNFKEAEELNPWFKSEFVDLKKGDALNLPVEDNTIDVAAQNCLFNIFKAEDLKKAIEEMYRVLKPHGRLVMSDPTCEQPMNEELRNDDRLRALCLSGSLPIAEYVKALTDVGFGTIEIRARKPYRILNPGDYPTDELIYIESIEIAAIKDPMPADGPCIFTGKAAIYYGSEEYFDDKKGHVLLKNQPLAICDKTAQAIADLGRNDIFISESTFHYDGGGCC
;
A
#
# COMPACT_ATOMS: atom_id res chain seq x y z
N MET A 1 -9.17 26.49 -7.77
CA MET A 1 -8.20 25.71 -6.99
C MET A 1 -8.35 24.28 -7.49
N SER A 2 -7.27 23.61 -7.86
CA SER A 2 -7.35 22.19 -8.23
C SER A 2 -7.44 21.33 -6.96
N TYR A 3 -7.88 20.09 -7.10
CA TYR A 3 -7.93 19.15 -5.97
C TYR A 3 -6.52 18.87 -5.39
N LEU A 4 -5.48 18.98 -6.22
CA LEU A 4 -4.08 18.87 -5.81
C LEU A 4 -3.65 20.07 -4.95
N ASP A 5 -4.07 21.29 -5.32
CA ASP A 5 -3.81 22.49 -4.51
C ASP A 5 -4.50 22.37 -3.15
N ALA A 6 -5.76 21.92 -3.14
CA ALA A 6 -6.51 21.69 -1.89
C ALA A 6 -5.82 20.65 -1.00
N THR A 7 -5.21 19.61 -1.60
CA THR A 7 -4.42 18.61 -0.88
C THR A 7 -3.16 19.24 -0.28
N VAL A 8 -2.41 20.03 -1.06
CA VAL A 8 -1.22 20.74 -0.55
C VAL A 8 -1.58 21.64 0.63
N ASP A 9 -2.69 22.38 0.53
CA ASP A 9 -3.14 23.28 1.60
C ASP A 9 -3.51 22.51 2.88
N VAL A 10 -4.28 21.41 2.77
CA VAL A 10 -4.63 20.55 3.92
C VAL A 10 -3.39 20.02 4.62
N TYR A 11 -2.43 19.47 3.88
CA TYR A 11 -1.23 18.89 4.48
C TYR A 11 -0.24 19.96 4.95
N LYS A 12 -0.21 21.14 4.33
CA LYS A 12 0.53 22.29 4.85
C LYS A 12 0.03 22.71 6.23
N GLU A 13 -1.29 22.79 6.43
CA GLU A 13 -1.87 23.07 7.75
C GLU A 13 -1.52 21.98 8.76
N ALA A 14 -1.64 20.70 8.36
CA ALA A 14 -1.31 19.55 9.20
C ALA A 14 0.19 19.50 9.58
N ALA A 15 1.07 19.97 8.70
CA ALA A 15 2.51 20.07 8.98
C ALA A 15 2.82 21.06 10.12
N LEU A 16 2.02 22.13 10.22
CA LEU A 16 2.19 23.19 11.22
C LEU A 16 1.46 22.85 12.53
N THR A 17 0.28 22.26 12.43
CA THR A 17 -0.57 21.88 13.55
C THR A 17 -1.12 20.48 13.31
N PRO A 18 -0.53 19.44 13.94
CA PRO A 18 -0.96 18.07 13.73
C PRO A 18 -2.45 17.88 14.01
N ASP A 19 -3.19 17.38 13.02
CA ASP A 19 -4.64 17.15 13.11
C ASP A 19 -4.93 15.71 13.52
N VAL A 20 -5.53 15.54 14.69
CA VAL A 20 -5.93 14.22 15.23
C VAL A 20 -7.04 13.58 14.38
N GLY A 21 -7.87 14.37 13.71
CA GLY A 21 -8.95 13.89 12.84
C GLY A 21 -8.47 13.30 11.52
N LEU A 22 -7.32 13.76 11.01
CA LEU A 22 -6.62 13.17 9.86
C LEU A 22 -5.95 11.84 10.21
N CYS A 23 -5.59 11.63 11.49
CA CYS A 23 -5.02 10.37 11.95
C CYS A 23 -6.08 9.29 11.97
N CYS A 24 -6.00 8.33 11.04
CA CYS A 24 -7.09 7.40 10.81
C CYS A 24 -6.85 5.98 11.33
N THR A 25 -5.66 5.62 11.83
CA THR A 25 -5.44 4.27 12.35
C THR A 25 -4.77 4.20 13.72
N THR A 26 -5.40 3.40 14.59
CA THR A 26 -4.87 2.86 15.84
C THR A 26 -4.03 1.61 15.60
N ASN A 27 -3.46 1.43 14.40
CA ASN A 27 -2.60 0.28 14.13
C ASN A 27 -1.43 0.34 15.11
N PRO A 28 -1.15 -0.76 15.84
CA PRO A 28 -0.01 -0.79 16.73
C PRO A 28 1.24 -0.50 15.90
N ILE A 29 1.97 0.54 16.29
CA ILE A 29 3.26 0.87 15.71
C ILE A 29 4.17 -0.34 15.90
N TRP A 30 4.86 -0.77 14.84
CA TRP A 30 5.82 -1.86 14.95
C TRP A 30 6.89 -1.53 15.99
N GLU A 31 6.89 -2.27 17.09
CA GLU A 31 7.93 -2.17 18.11
C GLU A 31 9.14 -2.99 17.67
N LEU A 32 9.93 -2.45 16.74
CA LEU A 32 11.19 -3.08 16.35
C LEU A 32 12.22 -2.91 17.47
N PRO A 33 13.03 -3.94 17.80
CA PRO A 33 14.03 -3.84 18.86
C PRO A 33 14.99 -2.67 18.65
N GLY A 34 15.02 -1.75 19.62
CA GLY A 34 15.87 -0.55 19.58
C GLY A 34 15.34 0.59 18.72
N LEU A 35 14.19 0.46 18.07
CA LEU A 35 13.49 1.55 17.40
C LEU A 35 12.58 2.28 18.40
N LYS A 36 12.72 3.60 18.46
CA LYS A 36 11.88 4.51 19.24
C LYS A 36 11.36 5.59 18.30
N ILE A 37 10.05 5.59 18.05
CA ILE A 37 9.41 6.60 17.21
C ILE A 37 9.17 7.87 18.05
N PRO A 38 9.75 9.04 17.67
CA PRO A 38 9.42 10.32 18.28
C PRO A 38 7.92 10.56 18.34
N ARG A 39 7.42 11.12 19.45
CA ARG A 39 5.98 11.33 19.62
C ARG A 39 5.38 12.21 18.52
N ILE A 40 6.10 13.26 18.13
CA ILE A 40 5.67 14.18 17.07
C ILE A 40 5.50 13.48 15.72
N MET A 41 6.34 12.48 15.39
CA MET A 41 6.17 11.69 14.16
C MET A 41 4.87 10.86 14.18
N GLN A 42 4.44 10.40 15.36
CA GLN A 42 3.17 9.66 15.52
C GLN A 42 1.97 10.59 15.38
N GLU A 43 2.06 11.80 15.96
CA GLU A 43 1.01 12.83 15.85
C GLU A 43 0.85 13.33 14.40
N MET A 44 1.91 13.21 13.59
CA MET A 44 1.94 13.57 12.16
C MET A 44 1.75 12.37 11.22
N ASN A 45 1.26 11.23 11.72
CA ASN A 45 0.94 10.07 10.90
C ASN A 45 -0.52 10.09 10.45
N TYR A 46 -0.74 10.36 9.17
CA TYR A 46 -2.07 10.43 8.55
C TYR A 46 -2.41 9.18 7.71
N GLY A 47 -1.71 8.08 7.95
CA GLY A 47 -1.90 6.83 7.25
C GLY A 47 -3.11 6.00 7.71
N CYS A 48 -3.56 5.12 6.81
CA CYS A 48 -4.68 4.19 6.97
C CYS A 48 -4.25 2.73 7.16
N GLY A 49 -2.94 2.46 7.24
CA GLY A 49 -2.38 1.12 7.43
C GLY A 49 -0.87 1.13 7.67
N SER A 50 -0.22 -0.01 7.53
CA SER A 50 1.25 -0.13 7.59
C SER A 50 1.81 -0.54 6.23
N THR A 51 2.82 0.20 5.76
CA THR A 51 3.61 -0.16 4.56
C THR A 51 4.89 -0.91 4.90
N VAL A 52 5.19 -1.05 6.19
CA VAL A 52 6.36 -1.76 6.70
C VAL A 52 6.01 -3.24 6.85
N ASN A 53 6.68 -4.09 6.08
CA ASN A 53 6.57 -5.55 6.20
C ASN A 53 7.96 -6.19 6.12
N ALA A 54 8.30 -7.01 7.12
CA ALA A 54 9.63 -7.63 7.22
C ALA A 54 9.98 -8.51 6.00
N ARG A 55 8.99 -9.08 5.30
CA ARG A 55 9.21 -9.91 4.10
C ARG A 55 9.72 -9.08 2.92
N ASP A 56 9.31 -7.82 2.84
CA ASP A 56 9.72 -6.93 1.75
C ASP A 56 11.04 -6.25 2.02
N LEU A 57 11.36 -6.05 3.30
CA LEU A 57 12.50 -5.25 3.74
C LEU A 57 13.73 -6.12 4.06
N THR A 58 13.83 -7.29 3.43
CA THR A 58 14.98 -8.20 3.59
C THR A 58 16.17 -7.74 2.74
N ASN A 59 17.38 -8.03 3.20
CA ASN A 59 18.65 -7.78 2.47
C ASN A 59 18.92 -6.30 2.15
N GLU A 60 18.60 -5.40 3.08
CA GLU A 60 18.88 -3.95 2.96
C GLU A 60 18.39 -3.35 1.62
N PRO A 61 17.10 -3.48 1.27
CA PRO A 61 16.61 -3.02 -0.02
C PRO A 61 16.73 -1.50 -0.14
N LYS A 62 16.79 -0.96 -1.36
CA LYS A 62 16.64 0.48 -1.56
C LYS A 62 15.15 0.83 -1.54
N MET A 63 14.74 1.69 -0.60
CA MET A 63 13.34 2.07 -0.41
C MET A 63 13.02 3.44 -1.02
N LEU A 64 11.81 3.59 -1.54
CA LEU A 64 11.17 4.87 -1.83
C LEU A 64 9.88 4.98 -1.02
N TYR A 65 9.64 6.14 -0.40
CA TYR A 65 8.35 6.46 0.21
C TYR A 65 7.84 7.80 -0.32
N VAL A 66 6.58 7.85 -0.78
CA VAL A 66 5.95 9.04 -1.34
C VAL A 66 4.82 9.50 -0.43
N GLY A 67 4.83 10.79 -0.06
CA GLY A 67 4.00 11.35 1.02
C GLY A 67 4.66 11.14 2.39
N VAL A 68 5.79 11.80 2.61
CA VAL A 68 6.67 11.61 3.77
C VAL A 68 6.00 11.97 5.09
N GLY A 69 5.15 13.00 5.09
CA GLY A 69 4.53 13.52 6.31
C GLY A 69 5.59 13.87 7.38
N GLY A 70 5.36 13.44 8.62
CA GLY A 70 6.31 13.64 9.72
C GLY A 70 7.61 12.84 9.64
N GLY A 71 7.76 11.91 8.69
CA GLY A 71 8.96 11.07 8.51
C GLY A 71 8.97 9.73 9.26
N MET A 72 7.82 9.29 9.79
CA MET A 72 7.72 8.06 10.58
C MET A 72 8.10 6.81 9.78
N GLU A 73 7.58 6.66 8.56
CA GLU A 73 7.87 5.53 7.67
C GLU A 73 9.33 5.53 7.20
N LEU A 74 9.90 6.70 6.95
CA LEU A 74 11.31 6.83 6.58
C LEU A 74 12.23 6.34 7.69
N LEU A 75 11.92 6.67 8.95
CA LEU A 75 12.64 6.17 10.11
C LEU A 75 12.50 4.65 10.25
N GLN A 76 11.29 4.11 10.04
CA GLN A 76 11.06 2.67 10.05
C GLN A 76 11.81 1.95 8.92
N PHE A 77 11.83 2.50 7.71
CA PHE A 77 12.61 1.96 6.59
C PHE A 77 14.12 2.03 6.83
N ALA A 78 14.62 3.10 7.44
CA ALA A 78 16.03 3.23 7.79
C ALA A 78 16.49 2.18 8.81
N TYR A 79 15.57 1.54 9.54
CA TYR A 79 15.89 0.39 10.38
C TYR A 79 16.42 -0.80 9.55
N PHE A 80 15.85 -1.00 8.36
CA PHE A 80 16.16 -2.11 7.45
C PHE A 80 17.26 -1.79 6.44
N ASN A 81 17.48 -0.52 6.11
CA ASN A 81 18.62 -0.10 5.30
C ASN A 81 19.29 1.15 5.90
N ARG A 82 20.52 0.96 6.39
CA ARG A 82 21.34 2.00 7.03
C ARG A 82 22.45 2.54 6.12
N ASN A 83 22.37 2.26 4.83
CA ASN A 83 23.28 2.86 3.87
C ASN A 83 22.87 4.32 3.64
N LYS A 84 23.86 5.20 3.39
CA LYS A 84 23.61 6.60 3.06
C LYS A 84 22.71 6.70 1.82
N GLY A 85 21.56 7.37 1.95
CA GLY A 85 20.54 7.45 0.90
C GLY A 85 19.90 6.11 0.52
N GLY A 86 19.94 5.11 1.41
CA GLY A 86 19.27 3.82 1.24
C GLY A 86 17.75 3.94 1.25
N VAL A 87 17.22 5.00 1.89
CA VAL A 87 15.81 5.36 1.88
C VAL A 87 15.65 6.69 1.15
N VAL A 88 14.74 6.76 0.18
CA VAL A 88 14.37 7.99 -0.52
C VAL A 88 12.97 8.40 -0.05
N GLY A 89 12.82 9.64 0.42
CA GLY A 89 11.52 10.21 0.76
C GLY A 89 11.15 11.30 -0.23
N VAL A 90 9.95 11.26 -0.81
CA VAL A 90 9.44 12.28 -1.73
C VAL A 90 8.16 12.88 -1.17
N ASP A 91 8.12 14.20 -1.05
CA ASP A 91 6.91 14.93 -0.66
C ASP A 91 6.75 16.20 -1.49
N VAL A 92 5.49 16.58 -1.72
CA VAL A 92 5.10 17.76 -2.49
C VAL A 92 4.92 18.98 -1.58
N VAL A 93 4.85 18.82 -0.25
CA VAL A 93 4.66 19.92 0.70
C VAL A 93 5.99 20.29 1.36
N ASP A 94 6.43 21.54 1.18
CA ASP A 94 7.74 21.99 1.72
C ASP A 94 7.78 21.95 3.24
N GLU A 95 6.66 22.29 3.88
CA GLU A 95 6.49 22.27 5.32
C GLU A 95 6.60 20.85 5.89
N MET A 96 6.11 19.82 5.18
CA MET A 96 6.29 18.42 5.59
C MET A 96 7.74 17.97 5.49
N LEU A 97 8.43 18.35 4.41
CA LEU A 97 9.86 18.04 4.27
C LEU A 97 10.67 18.68 5.39
N GLU A 98 10.35 19.92 5.77
CA GLU A 98 11.05 20.60 6.87
C GLU A 98 10.71 19.99 8.23
N ALA A 99 9.44 19.69 8.49
CA ALA A 99 9.03 18.99 9.70
C ALA A 99 9.74 17.64 9.83
N SER A 100 9.84 16.86 8.75
CA SER A 100 10.58 15.59 8.72
C SER A 100 12.06 15.78 9.07
N ARG A 101 12.73 16.80 8.52
CA ARG A 101 14.14 17.12 8.88
C ARG A 101 14.31 17.48 10.35
N VAL A 102 13.37 18.23 10.92
CA VAL A 102 13.39 18.57 12.35
C VAL A 102 13.18 17.31 13.19
N ASN A 103 12.18 16.50 12.86
CA ASN A 103 11.85 15.27 13.56
C ASN A 103 13.01 14.25 13.52
N PHE A 104 13.77 14.20 12.42
CA PHE A 104 14.95 13.33 12.33
C PHE A 104 16.04 13.65 13.36
N LYS A 105 16.16 14.90 13.83
CA LYS A 105 17.11 15.25 14.90
C LYS A 105 16.72 14.58 16.22
N GLU A 106 15.43 14.64 16.58
CA GLU A 106 14.91 13.92 17.75
C GLU A 106 15.05 12.40 17.57
N ALA A 107 14.78 11.89 16.36
CA ALA A 107 14.98 10.47 16.07
C ALA A 107 16.43 10.03 16.27
N GLU A 108 17.43 10.83 15.86
CA GLU A 108 18.85 10.53 16.09
C GLU A 108 19.22 10.50 17.58
N GLU A 109 18.60 11.35 18.41
CA GLU A 109 18.79 11.36 19.86
C GLU A 109 18.19 10.10 20.52
N LEU A 110 17.00 9.68 20.08
CA LEU A 110 16.29 8.52 20.63
C LEU A 110 16.82 7.18 20.10
N ASN A 111 17.46 7.18 18.92
CA ASN A 111 17.90 5.98 18.21
C ASN A 111 19.39 6.09 17.86
N PRO A 112 20.32 5.59 18.71
CA PRO A 112 21.77 5.73 18.48
C PRO A 112 22.27 5.13 17.16
N TRP A 113 21.52 4.17 16.59
CA TRP A 113 21.81 3.52 15.33
C TRP A 113 21.36 4.33 14.11
N PHE A 114 20.42 5.26 14.27
CA PHE A 114 19.87 6.05 13.17
C PHE A 114 20.79 7.22 12.84
N LYS A 115 20.90 7.51 11.54
CA LYS A 115 21.49 8.73 11.00
C LYS A 115 20.57 9.25 9.91
N SER A 116 20.28 10.54 9.96
CA SER A 116 19.48 11.26 8.98
C SER A 116 20.03 11.09 7.55
N GLU A 117 21.34 10.87 7.38
CA GLU A 117 21.95 10.62 6.07
C GLU A 117 21.54 9.28 5.43
N PHE A 118 20.92 8.36 6.17
CA PHE A 118 20.32 7.15 5.59
C PHE A 118 19.12 7.49 4.70
N VAL A 119 18.54 8.68 4.91
CA VAL A 119 17.37 9.18 4.20
C VAL A 119 17.76 10.31 3.26
N ASP A 120 17.40 10.18 1.98
CA ASP A 120 17.49 11.23 0.96
C ASP A 120 16.09 11.84 0.74
N LEU A 121 15.85 13.00 1.34
CA LEU A 121 14.59 13.75 1.20
C LEU A 121 14.60 14.62 -0.06
N LYS A 122 13.59 14.43 -0.91
CA LYS A 122 13.42 15.15 -2.17
C LYS A 122 12.06 15.83 -2.25
N LYS A 123 12.07 17.05 -2.80
CA LYS A 123 10.84 17.72 -3.24
C LYS A 123 10.41 17.14 -4.58
N GLY A 124 9.16 16.70 -4.67
CA GLY A 124 8.58 16.15 -5.89
C GLY A 124 7.15 15.67 -5.67
N ASP A 125 6.47 15.35 -6.75
CA ASP A 125 5.13 14.76 -6.71
C ASP A 125 5.13 13.34 -7.29
N ALA A 126 4.06 12.59 -7.04
CA ALA A 126 3.94 11.21 -7.51
C ALA A 126 3.73 11.09 -9.03
N LEU A 127 3.44 12.20 -9.73
CA LEU A 127 3.16 12.24 -11.17
C LEU A 127 4.44 12.44 -11.99
N ASN A 128 5.56 12.77 -11.36
CA ASN A 128 6.90 12.88 -11.96
C ASN A 128 7.98 12.73 -10.87
N LEU A 129 8.25 11.50 -10.48
CA LEU A 129 9.15 11.17 -9.37
C LEU A 129 10.61 11.55 -9.71
N PRO A 130 11.32 12.29 -8.82
CA PRO A 130 12.72 12.66 -8.99
C PRO A 130 13.69 11.50 -8.66
N VAL A 131 13.40 10.33 -9.22
CA VAL A 131 14.06 9.04 -9.00
C VAL A 131 14.24 8.36 -10.35
N GLU A 132 15.41 7.76 -10.55
CA GLU A 132 15.77 7.08 -11.79
C GLU A 132 15.03 5.74 -11.96
N ASP A 133 14.81 5.35 -13.21
CA ASP A 133 14.18 4.10 -13.61
C ASP A 133 14.88 2.89 -13.01
N ASN A 134 14.10 1.89 -12.56
CA ASN A 134 14.61 0.61 -12.10
C ASN A 134 15.73 0.73 -11.03
N THR A 135 15.59 1.66 -10.09
CA THR A 135 16.57 1.85 -9.00
C THR A 135 16.06 1.47 -7.63
N ILE A 136 14.74 1.34 -7.44
CA ILE A 136 14.09 1.07 -6.16
C ILE A 136 13.69 -0.40 -6.05
N ASP A 137 13.96 -1.04 -4.91
CA ASP A 137 13.54 -2.42 -4.63
C ASP A 137 12.12 -2.44 -4.04
N VAL A 138 11.83 -1.51 -3.12
CA VAL A 138 10.52 -1.36 -2.47
C VAL A 138 10.07 0.10 -2.53
N ALA A 139 9.00 0.38 -3.27
CA ALA A 139 8.32 1.67 -3.23
C ALA A 139 7.10 1.57 -2.31
N ALA A 140 6.76 2.63 -1.59
CA ALA A 140 5.62 2.63 -0.72
C ALA A 140 4.93 3.99 -0.61
N GLN A 141 3.65 3.94 -0.28
CA GLN A 141 2.82 5.11 0.01
C GLN A 141 1.66 4.69 0.92
N ASN A 142 1.11 5.62 1.67
CA ASN A 142 -0.02 5.37 2.55
C ASN A 142 -1.05 6.47 2.37
N CYS A 143 -2.27 6.11 1.96
CA CYS A 143 -3.38 7.03 1.78
C CYS A 143 -3.06 8.14 0.74
N LEU A 144 -2.34 7.82 -0.34
CA LEU A 144 -1.94 8.80 -1.36
C LEU A 144 -2.79 8.68 -2.64
N PHE A 145 -3.00 7.46 -3.12
CA PHE A 145 -3.54 7.22 -4.46
C PHE A 145 -5.02 7.55 -4.58
N ASN A 146 -5.77 7.39 -3.50
CA ASN A 146 -7.16 7.81 -3.42
C ASN A 146 -7.34 9.33 -3.59
N ILE A 147 -6.28 10.15 -3.51
CA ILE A 147 -6.37 11.60 -3.72
C ILE A 147 -6.52 11.87 -5.22
N PHE A 148 -5.86 11.07 -6.06
CA PHE A 148 -5.80 11.29 -7.49
C PHE A 148 -7.11 11.00 -8.21
N LYS A 149 -7.41 11.83 -9.22
CA LYS A 149 -8.42 11.48 -10.23
C LYS A 149 -7.84 10.46 -11.21
N ALA A 150 -8.69 9.80 -11.99
CA ALA A 150 -8.32 8.61 -12.77
C ALA A 150 -7.05 8.76 -13.64
N GLU A 151 -6.90 9.88 -14.36
CA GLU A 151 -5.72 10.11 -15.22
C GLU A 151 -4.44 10.28 -14.40
N ASP A 152 -4.50 11.04 -13.31
CA ASP A 152 -3.38 11.27 -12.40
C ASP A 152 -3.03 10.01 -11.62
N LEU A 153 -4.03 9.21 -11.22
CA LEU A 153 -3.84 7.91 -10.55
C LEU A 153 -3.06 6.97 -11.47
N LYS A 154 -3.49 6.85 -12.74
CA LYS A 154 -2.78 6.04 -13.73
C LYS A 154 -1.32 6.49 -13.85
N LYS A 155 -1.09 7.80 -13.98
CA LYS A 155 0.26 8.35 -14.10
C LYS A 155 1.12 8.11 -12.85
N ALA A 156 0.54 8.23 -11.66
CA ALA A 156 1.24 7.93 -10.41
C ALA A 156 1.64 6.45 -10.31
N ILE A 157 0.77 5.54 -10.74
CA ILE A 157 1.08 4.10 -10.80
C ILE A 157 2.18 3.83 -11.84
N GLU A 158 2.13 4.48 -13.01
CA GLU A 158 3.18 4.39 -14.05
C GLU A 158 4.55 4.85 -13.52
N GLU A 159 4.59 5.95 -12.76
CA GLU A 159 5.82 6.45 -12.14
C GLU A 159 6.37 5.49 -11.07
N MET A 160 5.50 4.93 -10.20
CA MET A 160 5.91 3.89 -9.26
C MET A 160 6.46 2.66 -9.99
N TYR A 161 5.81 2.24 -11.07
CA TYR A 161 6.27 1.13 -11.89
C TYR A 161 7.62 1.42 -12.56
N ARG A 162 7.82 2.65 -13.04
CA ARG A 162 9.07 3.10 -13.69
C ARG A 162 10.27 3.01 -12.74
N VAL A 163 10.14 3.53 -11.52
CA VAL A 163 11.26 3.59 -10.55
C VAL A 163 11.60 2.24 -9.94
N LEU A 164 10.65 1.31 -9.88
CA LEU A 164 10.85 -0.04 -9.36
C LEU A 164 11.74 -0.86 -10.29
N LYS A 165 12.71 -1.58 -9.72
CA LYS A 165 13.46 -2.64 -10.41
C LYS A 165 12.52 -3.76 -10.88
N PRO A 166 12.91 -4.59 -11.86
CA PRO A 166 12.25 -5.87 -12.10
C PRO A 166 12.14 -6.66 -10.78
N HIS A 167 10.95 -7.23 -10.50
CA HIS A 167 10.62 -7.90 -9.23
C HIS A 167 10.63 -7.00 -7.98
N GLY A 168 10.79 -5.69 -8.17
CA GLY A 168 10.51 -4.69 -7.15
C GLY A 168 9.01 -4.63 -6.84
N ARG A 169 8.66 -4.07 -5.69
CA ARG A 169 7.27 -4.06 -5.22
C ARG A 169 6.83 -2.69 -4.75
N LEU A 170 5.59 -2.36 -5.05
CA LEU A 170 4.87 -1.23 -4.50
C LEU A 170 4.02 -1.73 -3.33
N VAL A 171 4.34 -1.32 -2.12
CA VAL A 171 3.58 -1.63 -0.90
C VAL A 171 2.75 -0.43 -0.50
N MET A 172 1.44 -0.60 -0.39
CA MET A 172 0.53 0.50 -0.09
C MET A 172 -0.54 0.13 0.92
N SER A 173 -1.07 1.17 1.57
CA SER A 173 -2.36 1.10 2.24
C SER A 173 -3.23 2.23 1.72
N ASP A 174 -4.45 1.93 1.28
CA ASP A 174 -5.39 2.96 0.82
C ASP A 174 -6.84 2.64 1.21
N PRO A 175 -7.68 3.68 1.34
CA PRO A 175 -9.11 3.52 1.53
C PRO A 175 -9.80 3.03 0.25
N THR A 176 -10.71 2.10 0.41
CA THR A 176 -11.55 1.51 -0.63
C THR A 176 -13.00 1.52 -0.22
N CYS A 177 -13.89 1.58 -1.21
CA CYS A 177 -15.32 1.62 -1.01
C CYS A 177 -16.02 0.81 -2.09
N GLU A 178 -16.68 -0.29 -1.69
CA GLU A 178 -17.47 -1.13 -2.60
C GLU A 178 -18.80 -0.47 -2.98
N GLN A 179 -19.33 0.40 -2.12
CA GLN A 179 -20.54 1.17 -2.41
C GLN A 179 -20.22 2.29 -3.42
N PRO A 180 -21.13 2.56 -4.37
CA PRO A 180 -20.98 3.70 -5.27
C PRO A 180 -21.02 4.99 -4.47
N MET A 181 -20.14 5.92 -4.83
CA MET A 181 -20.08 7.24 -4.21
C MET A 181 -20.61 8.28 -5.18
N ASN A 182 -21.54 9.12 -4.71
CA ASN A 182 -22.23 10.10 -5.56
C ASN A 182 -21.28 11.20 -6.08
N GLU A 183 -21.76 11.96 -7.08
CA GLU A 183 -20.96 13.00 -7.72
C GLU A 183 -20.60 14.16 -6.79
N GLU A 184 -21.44 14.46 -5.80
CA GLU A 184 -21.19 15.54 -4.85
C GLU A 184 -19.98 15.22 -3.97
N LEU A 185 -19.96 14.02 -3.37
CA LEU A 185 -18.80 13.52 -2.63
C LEU A 185 -17.57 13.44 -3.53
N ARG A 186 -17.69 12.84 -4.73
CA ARG A 186 -16.58 12.66 -5.68
C ARG A 186 -15.96 13.97 -6.16
N ASN A 187 -16.68 15.10 -6.09
CA ASN A 187 -16.18 16.40 -6.50
C ASN A 187 -15.87 17.34 -5.32
N ASP A 188 -15.98 16.86 -4.08
CA ASP A 188 -15.48 17.59 -2.92
C ASP A 188 -13.96 17.40 -2.82
N ASP A 189 -13.22 18.46 -3.14
CA ASP A 189 -11.76 18.49 -3.14
C ASP A 189 -11.18 18.36 -1.72
N ARG A 190 -11.88 18.81 -0.68
CA ARG A 190 -11.43 18.64 0.70
C ARG A 190 -11.60 17.20 1.13
N LEU A 191 -12.76 16.58 0.94
CA LEU A 191 -12.98 15.16 1.25
C LEU A 191 -12.05 14.24 0.44
N ARG A 192 -11.61 14.68 -0.75
CA ARG A 192 -10.57 14.01 -1.54
C ARG A 192 -9.23 14.03 -0.83
N ALA A 193 -8.80 15.21 -0.40
CA ALA A 193 -7.56 15.42 0.35
C ALA A 193 -7.54 14.68 1.68
N LEU A 194 -8.71 14.48 2.31
CA LEU A 194 -8.89 13.66 3.52
C LEU A 194 -8.92 12.15 3.26
N CYS A 195 -8.73 11.73 2.02
CA CYS A 195 -8.72 10.35 1.59
C CYS A 195 -10.05 9.59 1.74
N LEU A 196 -11.17 10.32 1.67
CA LEU A 196 -12.50 9.74 1.80
C LEU A 196 -13.14 9.56 0.44
N SER A 197 -13.31 10.67 -0.30
CA SER A 197 -14.20 10.69 -1.45
C SER A 197 -13.56 10.28 -2.78
N GLY A 198 -12.32 9.83 -2.76
CA GLY A 198 -11.66 9.19 -3.89
C GLY A 198 -11.59 7.67 -3.83
N SER A 199 -12.04 7.05 -2.73
CA SER A 199 -12.04 5.60 -2.54
C SER A 199 -12.67 4.85 -3.72
N LEU A 200 -12.00 3.82 -4.23
CA LEU A 200 -12.46 2.97 -5.33
C LEU A 200 -12.82 1.58 -4.81
N PRO A 201 -13.67 0.82 -5.52
CA PRO A 201 -13.85 -0.61 -5.26
C PRO A 201 -12.52 -1.36 -5.44
N ILE A 202 -12.29 -2.42 -4.65
CA ILE A 202 -11.02 -3.18 -4.69
C ILE A 202 -10.73 -3.68 -6.11
N ALA A 203 -11.75 -4.14 -6.83
CA ALA A 203 -11.60 -4.65 -8.20
C ALA A 203 -11.11 -3.58 -9.19
N GLU A 204 -11.63 -2.35 -9.12
CA GLU A 204 -11.18 -1.24 -9.98
C GLU A 204 -9.75 -0.83 -9.63
N TYR A 205 -9.42 -0.86 -8.33
CA TYR A 205 -8.11 -0.50 -7.83
C TYR A 205 -7.02 -1.49 -8.28
N VAL A 206 -7.29 -2.80 -8.11
CA VAL A 206 -6.43 -3.88 -8.60
C VAL A 206 -6.31 -3.82 -10.12
N LYS A 207 -7.40 -3.48 -10.83
CA LYS A 207 -7.34 -3.29 -12.28
C LYS A 207 -6.40 -2.15 -12.67
N ALA A 208 -6.46 -1.00 -11.99
CA ALA A 208 -5.56 0.13 -12.28
C ALA A 208 -4.07 -0.25 -12.14
N LEU A 209 -3.72 -1.05 -11.12
CA LEU A 209 -2.37 -1.56 -10.93
C LEU A 209 -1.96 -2.54 -12.05
N THR A 210 -2.83 -3.49 -12.36
CA THR A 210 -2.53 -4.53 -13.36
C THR A 210 -2.50 -3.98 -14.79
N ASP A 211 -3.30 -2.97 -15.12
CA ASP A 211 -3.29 -2.26 -16.41
C ASP A 211 -1.95 -1.57 -16.70
N VAL A 212 -1.23 -1.12 -15.67
CA VAL A 212 0.13 -0.53 -15.82
C VAL A 212 1.19 -1.61 -16.02
N GLY A 213 0.95 -2.84 -15.52
CA GLY A 213 1.82 -3.99 -15.78
C GLY A 213 2.31 -4.74 -14.55
N PHE A 214 1.76 -4.48 -13.36
CA PHE A 214 2.03 -5.33 -12.18
C PHE A 214 1.43 -6.73 -12.39
N GLY A 215 2.28 -7.74 -12.60
CA GLY A 215 1.86 -9.12 -12.87
C GLY A 215 1.34 -9.87 -11.65
N THR A 216 1.75 -9.47 -10.45
CA THR A 216 1.34 -10.09 -9.18
C THR A 216 0.82 -9.04 -8.21
N ILE A 217 -0.33 -9.30 -7.61
CA ILE A 217 -0.96 -8.44 -6.60
C ILE A 217 -1.25 -9.28 -5.36
N GLU A 218 -0.76 -8.87 -4.21
CA GLU A 218 -1.04 -9.47 -2.91
C GLU A 218 -1.97 -8.56 -2.10
N ILE A 219 -3.17 -9.03 -1.74
CA ILE A 219 -4.03 -8.34 -0.76
C ILE A 219 -3.71 -8.89 0.63
N ARG A 220 -3.08 -8.07 1.46
CA ARG A 220 -2.46 -8.49 2.73
C ARG A 220 -3.30 -8.15 3.96
N ALA A 221 -4.16 -7.14 3.84
CA ALA A 221 -5.17 -6.85 4.85
C ALA A 221 -6.37 -6.14 4.24
N ARG A 222 -7.53 -6.28 4.89
CA ARG A 222 -8.73 -5.46 4.69
C ARG A 222 -9.31 -5.17 6.07
N LYS A 223 -9.53 -3.89 6.38
CA LYS A 223 -9.92 -3.43 7.73
C LYS A 223 -10.98 -2.33 7.63
N PRO A 224 -11.91 -2.23 8.60
CA PRO A 224 -12.78 -1.06 8.71
C PRO A 224 -11.97 0.24 8.80
N TYR A 225 -12.43 1.30 8.14
CA TYR A 225 -11.73 2.60 8.13
C TYR A 225 -12.62 3.75 8.63
N ARG A 226 -13.68 4.08 7.88
CA ARG A 226 -14.57 5.23 8.16
C ARG A 226 -16.00 4.95 7.69
N ILE A 227 -16.94 5.71 8.25
CA ILE A 227 -18.33 5.79 7.78
C ILE A 227 -18.60 7.22 7.34
N LEU A 228 -19.22 7.40 6.17
CA LEU A 228 -19.86 8.65 5.78
C LEU A 228 -21.36 8.49 5.99
N ASN A 229 -21.91 9.19 6.96
CA ASN A 229 -23.34 9.17 7.28
C ASN A 229 -24.09 10.37 6.69
N PRO A 230 -25.39 10.23 6.36
CA PRO A 230 -26.24 11.31 5.84
C PRO A 230 -26.35 12.57 6.71
N GLY A 231 -26.03 12.46 8.01
CA GLY A 231 -26.09 13.59 8.93
C GLY A 231 -24.93 14.57 8.80
N ASP A 232 -23.76 14.06 8.40
CA ASP A 232 -22.50 14.81 8.36
C ASP A 232 -21.96 14.99 6.93
N TYR A 233 -22.48 14.21 5.97
CA TYR A 233 -22.01 14.18 4.59
C TYR A 233 -23.17 14.22 3.59
N PRO A 234 -22.95 14.74 2.36
CA PRO A 234 -23.97 14.79 1.32
C PRO A 234 -24.20 13.40 0.70
N THR A 235 -24.90 12.52 1.42
CA THR A 235 -25.29 11.17 1.00
C THR A 235 -26.65 10.81 1.58
N ASP A 236 -27.41 9.96 0.88
CA ASP A 236 -28.71 9.48 1.35
C ASP A 236 -28.61 8.16 2.15
N GLU A 237 -27.43 7.53 2.14
CA GLU A 237 -27.17 6.26 2.83
C GLU A 237 -25.84 6.28 3.60
N LEU A 238 -25.67 5.29 4.49
CA LEU A 238 -24.39 5.06 5.16
C LEU A 238 -23.40 4.46 4.15
N ILE A 239 -22.28 5.15 3.94
CA ILE A 239 -21.16 4.67 3.11
C ILE A 239 -20.08 4.12 4.02
N TYR A 240 -19.78 2.83 3.87
CA TYR A 240 -18.74 2.13 4.61
C TYR A 240 -17.44 2.07 3.81
N ILE A 241 -16.42 2.73 4.34
CA ILE A 241 -15.07 2.76 3.78
C ILE A 241 -14.19 1.82 4.58
N GLU A 242 -13.43 1.03 3.87
CA GLU A 242 -12.42 0.11 4.40
C GLU A 242 -11.03 0.55 3.96
N SER A 243 -10.00 0.10 4.66
CA SER A 243 -8.61 0.23 4.25
C SER A 243 -8.11 -1.13 3.80
N ILE A 244 -7.40 -1.17 2.67
CA ILE A 244 -6.70 -2.36 2.21
C ILE A 244 -5.20 -2.15 2.23
N GLU A 245 -4.45 -3.21 2.52
CA GLU A 245 -3.00 -3.24 2.37
C GLU A 245 -2.65 -4.13 1.16
N ILE A 246 -1.92 -3.58 0.20
CA ILE A 246 -1.53 -4.25 -1.05
C ILE A 246 -0.01 -4.30 -1.16
N ALA A 247 0.52 -5.40 -1.70
CA ALA A 247 1.79 -5.39 -2.40
C ALA A 247 1.61 -5.73 -3.88
N ALA A 248 1.92 -4.78 -4.76
CA ALA A 248 1.92 -4.97 -6.21
C ALA A 248 3.36 -5.20 -6.68
N ILE A 249 3.64 -6.35 -7.27
CA ILE A 249 4.99 -6.79 -7.64
C ILE A 249 5.17 -6.65 -9.14
N LYS A 250 6.31 -6.04 -9.53
CA LYS A 250 6.74 -5.86 -10.93
C LYS A 250 7.27 -7.18 -11.50
N ASP A 251 6.45 -8.21 -11.41
CA ASP A 251 6.63 -9.47 -12.08
C ASP A 251 6.10 -9.37 -13.52
N PRO A 252 6.66 -10.17 -14.45
CA PRO A 252 6.09 -10.28 -15.80
C PRO A 252 4.62 -10.69 -15.74
N MET A 253 3.79 -10.02 -16.54
CA MET A 253 2.38 -10.38 -16.68
C MET A 253 2.26 -11.79 -17.26
N PRO A 254 1.63 -12.75 -16.56
CA PRO A 254 1.37 -14.07 -17.12
C PRO A 254 0.45 -13.98 -18.35
N ALA A 255 0.58 -14.94 -19.28
CA ALA A 255 -0.18 -14.94 -20.54
C ALA A 255 -1.71 -15.05 -20.35
N ASP A 256 -2.14 -15.61 -19.23
CA ASP A 256 -3.53 -15.79 -18.81
C ASP A 256 -3.99 -14.70 -17.80
N GLY A 257 -3.24 -13.60 -17.68
CA GLY A 257 -3.57 -12.46 -16.84
C GLY A 257 -2.86 -12.46 -15.47
N PRO A 258 -3.08 -11.42 -14.65
CA PRO A 258 -2.35 -11.22 -13.41
C PRO A 258 -2.66 -12.28 -12.34
N CYS A 259 -1.70 -12.53 -11.46
CA CYS A 259 -1.90 -13.33 -10.26
C CYS A 259 -2.35 -12.43 -9.10
N ILE A 260 -3.65 -12.47 -8.77
CA ILE A 260 -4.21 -11.72 -7.64
C ILE A 260 -4.40 -12.68 -6.46
N PHE A 261 -3.71 -12.44 -5.36
CA PHE A 261 -3.78 -13.24 -4.14
C PHE A 261 -4.65 -12.54 -3.09
N THR A 262 -5.87 -13.04 -2.91
CA THR A 262 -6.79 -12.56 -1.87
C THR A 262 -6.78 -13.43 -0.61
N GLY A 263 -5.77 -14.30 -0.45
CA GLY A 263 -5.62 -15.23 0.67
C GLY A 263 -6.42 -16.52 0.53
N LYS A 264 -6.77 -16.92 -0.70
CA LYS A 264 -7.37 -18.24 -0.99
C LYS A 264 -6.33 -19.35 -0.85
N ALA A 265 -6.79 -20.53 -0.44
CA ALA A 265 -6.02 -21.75 -0.42
C ALA A 265 -6.78 -22.90 -1.08
N ALA A 266 -6.06 -23.83 -1.71
CA ALA A 266 -6.61 -25.12 -2.11
C ALA A 266 -5.98 -26.26 -1.31
N ILE A 267 -6.81 -27.23 -0.93
CA ILE A 267 -6.41 -28.42 -0.19
C ILE A 267 -6.91 -29.65 -0.95
N TYR A 268 -5.98 -30.44 -1.48
CA TYR A 268 -6.28 -31.71 -2.11
C TYR A 268 -6.46 -32.81 -1.06
N TYR A 269 -7.57 -33.55 -1.11
CA TYR A 269 -7.86 -34.65 -0.17
C TYR A 269 -8.24 -35.97 -0.86
N GLY A 270 -7.85 -36.13 -2.13
CA GLY A 270 -8.13 -37.34 -2.92
C GLY A 270 -7.30 -38.58 -2.55
N SER A 271 -7.40 -39.63 -3.36
CA SER A 271 -6.75 -40.92 -3.10
C SER A 271 -5.24 -40.88 -3.27
N GLU A 272 -4.76 -40.17 -4.29
CA GLU A 272 -3.34 -40.11 -4.68
C GLU A 272 -2.49 -39.29 -3.69
N GLU A 273 -1.17 -39.38 -3.80
CA GLU A 273 -0.23 -38.63 -2.94
C GLU A 273 -0.30 -37.12 -3.19
N TYR A 274 -0.55 -36.72 -4.44
CA TYR A 274 -0.67 -35.33 -4.86
C TYR A 274 -1.56 -35.21 -6.09
N PHE A 275 -2.05 -33.99 -6.32
CA PHE A 275 -2.66 -33.57 -7.57
C PHE A 275 -1.76 -32.53 -8.26
N ASP A 276 -1.52 -32.69 -9.55
CA ASP A 276 -0.72 -31.77 -10.36
C ASP A 276 -1.58 -31.28 -11.52
N ASP A 277 -1.80 -29.96 -11.57
CA ASP A 277 -2.65 -29.33 -12.58
C ASP A 277 -1.97 -29.16 -13.95
N LYS A 278 -0.67 -29.50 -14.03
CA LYS A 278 0.21 -29.37 -15.20
C LYS A 278 0.38 -27.93 -15.68
N LYS A 279 0.07 -26.95 -14.83
CA LYS A 279 0.26 -25.51 -15.04
C LYS A 279 1.17 -24.89 -13.97
N GLY A 280 1.88 -25.73 -13.21
CA GLY A 280 2.85 -25.31 -12.21
C GLY A 280 2.35 -25.38 -10.77
N HIS A 281 1.17 -25.97 -10.52
CA HIS A 281 0.63 -26.13 -9.17
C HIS A 281 0.55 -27.61 -8.79
N VAL A 282 1.23 -27.96 -7.69
CA VAL A 282 1.21 -29.31 -7.11
C VAL A 282 0.57 -29.22 -5.73
N LEU A 283 -0.62 -29.81 -5.58
CA LEU A 283 -1.34 -29.90 -4.32
C LEU A 283 -1.01 -31.22 -3.63
N LEU A 284 -0.24 -31.14 -2.55
CA LEU A 284 0.05 -32.29 -1.70
C LEU A 284 -1.19 -32.67 -0.87
N LYS A 285 -1.37 -33.98 -0.66
CA LYS A 285 -2.52 -34.50 0.09
C LYS A 285 -2.60 -33.90 1.50
N ASN A 286 -3.76 -33.33 1.81
CA ASN A 286 -4.12 -32.68 3.08
C ASN A 286 -3.21 -31.52 3.49
N GLN A 287 -2.52 -30.89 2.54
CA GLN A 287 -1.73 -29.68 2.80
C GLN A 287 -2.33 -28.50 2.03
N PRO A 288 -2.42 -27.31 2.65
CA PRO A 288 -2.86 -26.12 1.96
C PRO A 288 -1.77 -25.60 1.04
N LEU A 289 -2.17 -25.25 -0.18
CA LEU A 289 -1.39 -24.44 -1.10
C LEU A 289 -2.10 -23.09 -1.26
N ALA A 290 -1.39 -21.99 -1.01
CA ALA A 290 -1.93 -20.67 -1.29
C ALA A 290 -2.01 -20.47 -2.81
N ILE A 291 -3.14 -19.95 -3.28
CA ILE A 291 -3.40 -19.82 -4.72
C ILE A 291 -3.99 -18.45 -5.05
N CYS A 292 -3.68 -17.95 -6.24
CA CYS A 292 -4.30 -16.75 -6.76
C CYS A 292 -5.72 -17.02 -7.27
N ASP A 293 -6.51 -15.97 -7.42
CA ASP A 293 -7.95 -16.05 -7.73
C ASP A 293 -8.21 -16.78 -9.07
N LYS A 294 -7.38 -16.54 -10.09
CA LYS A 294 -7.49 -17.26 -11.37
C LYS A 294 -7.14 -18.75 -11.26
N THR A 295 -6.17 -19.12 -10.43
CA THR A 295 -5.84 -20.53 -10.17
C THR A 295 -6.98 -21.20 -9.40
N ALA A 296 -7.58 -20.50 -8.42
CA ALA A 296 -8.76 -20.99 -7.72
C ALA A 296 -9.92 -21.28 -8.69
N GLN A 297 -10.21 -20.36 -9.61
CA GLN A 297 -11.23 -20.58 -10.64
C GLN A 297 -10.87 -21.76 -11.55
N ALA A 298 -9.62 -21.83 -12.04
CA ALA A 298 -9.17 -22.90 -12.93
C ALA A 298 -9.24 -24.29 -12.27
N ILE A 299 -8.97 -24.40 -10.96
CA ILE A 299 -9.12 -25.64 -10.20
C ILE A 299 -10.61 -25.98 -9.99
N ALA A 300 -11.45 -24.98 -9.67
CA ALA A 300 -12.89 -25.19 -9.51
C ALA A 300 -13.54 -25.71 -10.81
N ASP A 301 -13.12 -25.19 -11.96
CA ASP A 301 -13.61 -25.57 -13.28
C ASP A 301 -13.30 -27.03 -13.67
N LEU A 302 -12.38 -27.70 -12.96
CA LEU A 302 -12.13 -29.14 -13.14
C LEU A 302 -13.30 -29.99 -12.64
N GLY A 303 -14.23 -29.43 -11.85
CA GLY A 303 -15.40 -30.14 -11.32
C GLY A 303 -15.06 -31.28 -10.37
N ARG A 304 -13.88 -31.22 -9.74
CA ARG A 304 -13.41 -32.24 -8.80
C ARG A 304 -14.10 -32.09 -7.45
N ASN A 305 -14.44 -33.22 -6.84
CA ASN A 305 -15.04 -33.29 -5.51
C ASN A 305 -14.03 -33.66 -4.41
N ASP A 306 -12.73 -33.63 -4.72
CA ASP A 306 -11.62 -34.00 -3.84
C ASP A 306 -10.58 -32.89 -3.67
N ILE A 307 -10.96 -31.65 -4.02
CA ILE A 307 -10.20 -30.44 -3.76
C ILE A 307 -11.12 -29.43 -3.08
N PHE A 308 -10.72 -28.96 -1.90
CA PHE A 308 -11.37 -27.86 -1.21
C PHE A 308 -10.71 -26.55 -1.62
N ILE A 309 -11.50 -25.52 -1.92
CA ILE A 309 -11.01 -24.17 -2.20
C ILE A 309 -11.62 -23.24 -1.15
N SER A 310 -10.80 -22.47 -0.44
CA SER A 310 -11.28 -21.54 0.56
C SER A 310 -11.86 -20.26 -0.06
N GLU A 311 -12.70 -19.57 0.71
CA GLU A 311 -13.04 -18.18 0.44
C GLU A 311 -11.83 -17.25 0.62
N SER A 312 -11.94 -16.04 0.09
CA SER A 312 -10.92 -14.99 0.28
C SER A 312 -10.90 -14.53 1.74
N THR A 313 -9.71 -14.52 2.33
CA THR A 313 -9.49 -13.98 3.68
C THR A 313 -9.13 -12.49 3.65
N PHE A 314 -8.76 -11.97 2.47
CA PHE A 314 -8.10 -10.66 2.28
C PHE A 314 -6.84 -10.50 3.15
N HIS A 315 -6.23 -11.63 3.48
CA HIS A 315 -5.01 -11.72 4.28
C HIS A 315 -4.10 -12.76 3.66
N TYR A 316 -3.34 -12.34 2.64
CA TYR A 316 -2.28 -13.13 2.07
C TYR A 316 -0.94 -12.81 2.75
N ASP A 317 -0.32 -13.83 3.32
CA ASP A 317 0.90 -13.73 4.12
C ASP A 317 2.14 -14.23 3.37
N GLY A 318 2.01 -14.63 2.11
CA GLY A 318 3.10 -15.06 1.23
C GLY A 318 3.03 -16.53 0.80
N GLY A 319 4.15 -17.04 0.31
CA GLY A 319 4.31 -18.47 -0.02
C GLY A 319 4.29 -18.79 -1.51
N GLY A 320 3.64 -17.96 -2.33
CA GLY A 320 3.52 -18.18 -3.77
C GLY A 320 2.54 -19.32 -4.12
N CYS A 321 2.32 -19.50 -5.42
CA CYS A 321 1.49 -20.57 -5.97
C CYS A 321 2.26 -21.86 -6.28
N CYS A 322 3.60 -21.84 -6.23
CA CYS A 322 4.47 -22.85 -6.83
C CYS A 322 5.59 -23.33 -5.90
#